data_AF-A0AAU5ZA85-F1
#
_entry.id   AF-A0AAU5ZA85-F1
#
_cell.length_a   1.000
_cell.length_b   1.000
_cell.length_c   1.000
_cell.angle_alpha   90.00
_cell.angle_beta   90.00
_cell.angle_gamma   90.00
#
_symmetry.space_group_name_H-M   'P 1'
#
loop_
_entity.id
_entity.type
_entity.pdbx_description
1 polymer ?
#
loop_
_entity_poly.entity_id
_entity_poly.type
_entity_poly.pdbx_seq_one_letter_code
_entity_poly.pdbx_strand_id
1 'polypeptide(L)'
;MKAELRSLPRSLADLVAQHLVASGRFLDDDPELAYQHARTARRLAARLGGVREAVAITAYLAEHYDEALTEFRAVRRMTGNHEVLAMMADCERALGRPDKALALTKDKHVRELSEGTQIELLIVAAGARRDMGQTAAAIQTLEVPELTKRTRAEWLPRLRYAYADALEAAGRTEDALIWFHRAAGVDGDGVTGAAERAARLEGLEFTDLDEDDTVVDDEYFEQEDDLAEQEDAADELEDAADELEDAADELDDAADELDDAADEQEDAVAELEEAADEGLVDTPAEDDKPEE
;
A
#
# COMPACT_ATOMS: atom_id res chain seq x y z
N MET A 1 2.06 -34.92 17.46
CA MET A 1 3.44 -35.23 17.92
C MET A 1 3.58 -36.09 19.19
N LYS A 2 3.39 -35.58 20.43
CA LYS A 2 3.68 -36.37 21.66
C LYS A 2 2.88 -37.69 21.76
N ALA A 3 1.64 -37.70 21.26
CA ALA A 3 0.82 -38.91 21.19
C ALA A 3 1.33 -39.92 20.15
N GLU A 4 1.79 -39.45 18.98
CA GLU A 4 2.35 -40.29 17.91
C GLU A 4 3.64 -40.98 18.35
N LEU A 5 4.52 -40.26 19.06
CA LEU A 5 5.79 -40.82 19.55
C LEU A 5 5.61 -41.95 20.56
N ARG A 6 4.49 -42.01 21.28
CA ARG A 6 4.18 -43.12 22.21
C ARG A 6 3.99 -44.47 21.52
N SER A 7 3.76 -44.46 20.20
CA SER A 7 3.67 -45.69 19.41
C SER A 7 5.03 -46.34 19.12
N LEU A 8 6.14 -45.62 19.39
CA LEU A 8 7.50 -46.10 19.16
C LEU A 8 8.12 -46.67 20.46
N PRO A 9 9.10 -47.58 20.35
CA PRO A 9 9.95 -47.95 21.49
C PRO A 9 10.59 -46.71 22.11
N ARG A 10 10.68 -46.67 23.45
CA ARG A 10 11.11 -45.47 24.20
C ARG A 10 12.42 -44.86 23.70
N SER A 11 13.46 -45.67 23.49
CA SER A 11 14.75 -45.18 23.00
C SER A 11 14.68 -44.57 21.59
N LEU A 12 13.85 -45.13 20.71
CA LEU A 12 13.62 -44.59 19.38
C LEU A 12 12.78 -43.30 19.43
N ALA A 13 11.76 -43.27 20.29
CA ALA A 13 10.94 -42.08 20.52
C ALA A 13 11.79 -40.90 21.02
N ASP A 14 12.69 -41.16 21.97
CA ASP A 14 13.60 -40.15 22.53
C ASP A 14 14.55 -39.62 21.44
N LEU A 15 15.12 -40.49 20.60
CA LEU A 15 16.00 -40.08 19.50
C LEU A 15 15.27 -39.25 18.44
N VAL A 16 14.07 -39.68 18.03
CA VAL A 16 13.23 -38.93 17.07
C VAL A 16 12.86 -37.57 17.66
N ALA A 17 12.48 -37.51 18.94
CA ALA A 17 12.17 -36.26 19.61
C ALA A 17 13.36 -35.30 19.64
N GLN A 18 14.58 -35.79 19.91
CA GLN A 18 15.79 -34.96 19.88
C GLN A 18 16.01 -34.32 18.51
N HIS A 19 15.86 -35.08 17.42
CA HIS A 19 15.96 -34.52 16.07
C HIS A 19 14.85 -33.51 15.76
N LEU A 20 13.62 -33.76 16.19
CA LEU A 20 12.51 -32.81 15.97
C LEU A 20 12.68 -31.50 16.77
N VAL A 21 13.21 -31.59 17.98
CA VAL A 21 13.54 -30.42 18.80
C VAL A 21 14.69 -29.64 18.16
N ALA A 22 15.73 -30.34 17.69
CA ALA A 22 16.83 -29.71 16.97
C ALA A 22 16.35 -29.02 15.69
N SER A 23 15.47 -29.66 14.90
CA SER A 23 14.92 -29.04 13.69
C SER A 23 14.12 -27.78 13.99
N GLY A 24 13.33 -27.76 15.08
CA GLY A 24 12.60 -26.56 15.48
C GLY A 24 13.50 -25.42 15.97
N ARG A 25 14.65 -25.75 16.56
CA ARG A 25 15.60 -24.76 17.08
C ARG A 25 16.35 -24.01 15.98
N PHE A 26 16.69 -24.69 14.89
CA PHE A 26 17.44 -24.10 13.77
C PHE A 26 16.53 -23.53 12.67
N LEU A 27 15.21 -23.52 12.87
CA LEU A 27 14.25 -23.23 11.81
C LEU A 27 14.46 -21.85 11.17
N ASP A 28 14.69 -20.83 12.01
CA ASP A 28 14.83 -19.44 11.58
C ASP A 28 16.29 -19.09 11.26
N ASP A 29 17.27 -19.72 11.94
CA ASP A 29 18.69 -19.41 11.83
C ASP A 29 19.42 -20.19 10.71
N ASP A 30 19.14 -21.50 10.57
CA ASP A 30 19.77 -22.40 9.60
C ASP A 30 18.73 -23.43 9.09
N PRO A 31 17.88 -23.04 8.13
CA PRO A 31 16.83 -23.90 7.59
C PRO A 31 17.35 -25.22 7.01
N GLU A 32 18.55 -25.21 6.42
CA GLU A 32 19.17 -26.41 5.84
C GLU A 32 19.56 -27.41 6.94
N LEU A 33 20.16 -26.95 8.04
CA LEU A 33 20.43 -27.80 9.19
C LEU A 33 19.14 -28.31 9.85
N ALA A 34 18.12 -27.45 9.97
CA ALA A 34 16.81 -27.85 10.46
C ALA A 34 16.20 -29.00 9.63
N TYR A 35 16.28 -28.86 8.31
CA TYR A 35 15.85 -29.88 7.35
C TYR A 35 16.64 -31.19 7.49
N GLN A 36 17.96 -31.15 7.65
CA GLN A 36 18.77 -32.35 7.88
C GLN A 36 18.37 -33.12 9.15
N HIS A 37 18.06 -32.40 10.24
CA HIS A 37 17.52 -33.01 11.45
C HIS A 37 16.15 -33.65 11.20
N ALA A 38 15.22 -32.95 10.55
CA ALA A 38 13.89 -33.46 10.24
C ALA A 38 13.95 -34.70 9.33
N ARG A 39 14.81 -34.72 8.31
CA ARG A 39 15.05 -35.90 7.47
C ARG A 39 15.59 -37.09 8.25
N THR A 40 16.47 -36.84 9.22
CA THR A 40 16.99 -37.91 10.09
C THR A 40 15.86 -38.50 10.92
N ALA A 41 15.00 -37.66 11.51
CA ALA A 41 13.77 -38.12 12.16
C ALA A 41 12.87 -38.93 11.19
N ARG A 42 12.73 -38.51 9.93
CA ARG A 42 11.98 -39.25 8.91
C ARG A 42 12.54 -40.64 8.65
N ARG A 43 13.86 -40.80 8.53
CA ARG A 43 14.49 -42.11 8.32
C ARG A 43 14.16 -43.08 9.46
N LEU A 44 14.01 -42.55 10.68
CA LEU A 44 13.68 -43.32 11.88
C LEU A 44 12.18 -43.61 12.02
N ALA A 45 11.31 -42.68 11.61
CA ALA A 45 9.88 -42.72 11.90
C ALA A 45 8.96 -42.20 10.76
N ALA A 46 9.20 -42.64 9.52
CA ALA A 46 8.47 -42.20 8.31
C ALA A 46 6.95 -42.44 8.29
N ARG A 47 6.41 -43.19 9.26
CA ARG A 47 4.98 -43.49 9.40
C ARG A 47 4.23 -42.47 10.27
N LEU A 48 4.94 -41.57 10.94
CA LEU A 48 4.33 -40.55 11.78
C LEU A 48 4.02 -39.31 10.94
N GLY A 49 2.77 -38.85 10.97
CA GLY A 49 2.31 -37.69 10.21
C GLY A 49 3.06 -36.43 10.62
N GLY A 50 3.25 -36.21 11.92
CA GLY A 50 3.99 -35.06 12.43
C GLY A 50 5.46 -35.04 12.00
N VAL A 51 6.10 -36.21 11.83
CA VAL A 51 7.48 -36.26 11.32
C VAL A 51 7.54 -35.86 9.85
N ARG A 52 6.54 -36.24 9.05
CA ARG A 52 6.46 -35.78 7.65
C ARG A 52 6.19 -34.30 7.54
N GLU A 53 5.35 -33.77 8.43
CA GLU A 53 5.06 -32.33 8.49
C GLU A 53 6.31 -31.53 8.84
N ALA A 54 7.10 -31.98 9.83
CA ALA A 54 8.37 -31.36 10.16
C ALA A 54 9.34 -31.35 8.95
N VAL A 55 9.43 -32.45 8.21
CA VAL A 55 10.26 -32.51 6.99
C VAL A 55 9.71 -31.59 5.90
N ALA A 56 8.40 -31.53 5.71
CA ALA A 56 7.78 -30.71 4.68
C ALA A 56 8.03 -29.22 4.92
N ILE A 57 7.83 -28.75 6.15
CA ILE A 57 8.04 -27.35 6.54
C ILE A 57 9.53 -26.97 6.45
N THR A 58 10.41 -27.80 7.02
CA THR A 58 11.86 -27.52 6.97
C THR A 58 12.40 -27.58 5.55
N ALA A 59 11.95 -28.53 4.72
CA ALA A 59 12.32 -28.58 3.31
C ALA A 59 11.82 -27.35 2.54
N TYR A 60 10.63 -26.85 2.85
CA TYR A 60 10.08 -25.65 2.23
C TYR A 60 10.92 -24.41 2.56
N LEU A 61 11.29 -24.23 3.83
CA LEU A 61 12.13 -23.12 4.28
C LEU A 61 13.58 -23.23 3.77
N ALA A 62 14.08 -24.44 3.59
CA ALA A 62 15.37 -24.72 2.95
C ALA A 62 15.31 -24.78 1.41
N GLU A 63 14.20 -24.33 0.81
CA GLU A 63 13.99 -24.22 -0.65
C GLU A 63 14.06 -25.55 -1.44
N HIS A 64 13.97 -26.69 -0.76
CA HIS A 64 13.82 -28.02 -1.40
C HIS A 64 12.36 -28.27 -1.79
N TYR A 65 11.83 -27.42 -2.68
CA TYR A 65 10.40 -27.34 -3.00
C TYR A 65 9.80 -28.63 -3.59
N ASP A 66 10.59 -29.44 -4.29
CA ASP A 66 10.16 -30.72 -4.85
C ASP A 66 9.94 -31.79 -3.75
N GLU A 67 10.85 -31.88 -2.78
CA GLU A 67 10.71 -32.74 -1.61
C GLU A 67 9.61 -32.22 -0.67
N ALA A 68 9.57 -30.91 -0.42
CA ALA A 68 8.54 -30.27 0.41
C ALA A 68 7.13 -30.57 -0.12
N LEU A 69 6.91 -30.37 -1.42
CA LEU A 69 5.64 -30.65 -2.08
C LEU A 69 5.25 -32.14 -2.01
N THR A 70 6.22 -33.04 -2.12
CA THR A 70 6.00 -34.48 -1.96
C THR A 70 5.55 -34.82 -0.54
N GLU A 71 6.19 -34.23 0.47
CA GLU A 71 5.86 -34.44 1.86
C GLU A 71 4.54 -33.76 2.26
N PHE A 72 4.23 -32.54 1.81
CA PHE A 72 2.93 -31.91 2.04
C PHE A 72 1.76 -32.75 1.49
N ARG A 73 1.93 -33.36 0.31
CA ARG A 73 0.95 -34.32 -0.23
C ARG A 73 0.80 -35.54 0.67
N ALA A 74 1.88 -36.00 1.29
CA ALA A 74 1.84 -37.11 2.24
C ALA A 74 1.17 -36.70 3.56
N VAL A 75 1.46 -35.51 4.09
CA VAL A 75 0.79 -34.92 5.26
C VAL A 75 -0.72 -34.90 5.03
N ARG A 76 -1.20 -34.31 3.93
CA ARG A 76 -2.63 -34.29 3.58
C ARG A 76 -3.27 -35.68 3.59
N ARG A 77 -2.63 -36.67 2.97
CA ARG A 77 -3.16 -38.04 2.91
C ARG A 77 -3.17 -38.73 4.28
N MET A 78 -2.21 -38.43 5.15
CA MET A 78 -2.04 -39.13 6.42
C MET A 78 -2.82 -38.50 7.56
N THR A 79 -2.90 -37.18 7.60
CA THR A 79 -3.47 -36.43 8.73
C THR A 79 -4.80 -35.77 8.37
N GLY A 80 -5.11 -35.61 7.08
CA GLY A 80 -6.23 -34.77 6.63
C GLY A 80 -5.98 -33.27 6.84
N ASN A 81 -4.75 -32.85 7.20
CA ASN A 81 -4.44 -31.44 7.39
C ASN A 81 -4.39 -30.73 6.02
N HIS A 82 -5.38 -29.88 5.74
CA HIS A 82 -5.48 -29.10 4.52
C HIS A 82 -4.81 -27.72 4.59
N GLU A 83 -4.39 -27.27 5.79
CA GLU A 83 -3.71 -25.98 5.98
C GLU A 83 -2.41 -25.85 5.17
N VAL A 84 -1.83 -26.97 4.74
CA VAL A 84 -0.63 -26.99 3.89
C VAL A 84 -0.89 -26.57 2.43
N LEU A 85 -2.13 -26.29 2.04
CA LEU A 85 -2.50 -25.93 0.65
C LEU A 85 -1.77 -24.68 0.14
N ALA A 86 -1.62 -23.64 0.97
CA ALA A 86 -0.90 -22.43 0.60
C ALA A 86 0.57 -22.72 0.28
N MET A 87 1.27 -23.44 1.18
CA MET A 87 2.66 -23.85 0.97
C MET A 87 2.83 -24.78 -0.25
N MET A 88 1.87 -25.67 -0.51
CA MET A 88 1.89 -26.50 -1.73
C MET A 88 1.77 -25.66 -3.01
N ALA A 89 0.91 -24.63 -3.00
CA ALA A 89 0.77 -23.73 -4.13
C ALA A 89 2.04 -22.91 -4.35
N ASP A 90 2.66 -22.47 -3.26
CA ASP A 90 3.91 -21.71 -3.32
C ASP A 90 5.06 -22.58 -3.85
N CYS A 91 5.17 -23.84 -3.41
CA CYS A 91 6.12 -24.81 -3.97
C CYS A 91 5.93 -25.00 -5.48
N GLU A 92 4.70 -25.15 -5.98
CA GLU A 92 4.46 -25.27 -7.42
C GLU A 92 4.85 -23.98 -8.17
N ARG A 93 4.61 -22.80 -7.58
CA ARG A 93 5.05 -21.51 -8.13
C ARG A 93 6.58 -21.45 -8.20
N ALA A 94 7.28 -21.73 -7.10
CA ALA A 94 8.74 -21.73 -7.02
C ALA A 94 9.40 -22.73 -7.98
N LEU A 95 8.73 -23.85 -8.28
CA LEU A 95 9.14 -24.81 -9.30
C LEU A 95 8.84 -24.38 -10.75
N GLY A 96 8.44 -23.11 -10.96
CA GLY A 96 8.12 -22.55 -12.27
C GLY A 96 6.81 -23.06 -12.87
N ARG A 97 5.84 -23.45 -12.04
CA ARG A 97 4.54 -24.01 -12.48
C ARG A 97 3.36 -23.19 -11.93
N PRO A 98 3.25 -21.90 -12.30
CA PRO A 98 2.21 -21.01 -11.79
C PRO A 98 0.78 -21.51 -12.06
N ASP A 99 0.54 -22.19 -13.20
CA ASP A 99 -0.76 -22.80 -13.50
C ASP A 99 -1.19 -23.84 -12.45
N LYS A 100 -0.24 -24.61 -11.92
CA LYS A 100 -0.51 -25.61 -10.88
C LYS A 100 -0.75 -24.96 -9.51
N ALA A 101 -0.05 -23.87 -9.22
CA ALA A 101 -0.34 -23.06 -8.04
C ALA A 101 -1.78 -22.53 -8.08
N LEU A 102 -2.21 -21.97 -9.22
CA LEU A 102 -3.60 -21.52 -9.40
C LEU A 102 -4.62 -22.66 -9.33
N ALA A 103 -4.29 -23.85 -9.82
CA ALA A 103 -5.19 -25.00 -9.72
C ALA A 103 -5.52 -25.37 -8.27
N LEU A 104 -4.59 -25.17 -7.32
CA LEU A 104 -4.81 -25.47 -5.90
C LEU A 104 -5.81 -24.53 -5.23
N THR A 105 -6.01 -23.31 -5.75
CA THR A 105 -7.05 -22.39 -5.28
C THR A 105 -8.48 -22.91 -5.51
N LYS A 106 -8.63 -23.92 -6.37
CA LYS A 106 -9.91 -24.58 -6.69
C LYS A 106 -10.14 -25.87 -5.88
N ASP A 107 -9.24 -26.20 -4.95
CA ASP A 107 -9.42 -27.36 -4.09
C ASP A 107 -10.68 -27.19 -3.23
N LYS A 108 -11.48 -28.24 -3.10
CA LYS A 108 -12.77 -28.19 -2.40
C LYS A 108 -12.65 -27.82 -0.92
N HIS A 109 -11.48 -28.05 -0.31
CA HIS A 109 -11.24 -27.77 1.11
C HIS A 109 -10.76 -26.34 1.36
N VAL A 110 -10.58 -25.50 0.33
CA VAL A 110 -10.13 -24.09 0.49
C VAL A 110 -11.04 -23.31 1.45
N ARG A 111 -12.35 -23.57 1.40
CA ARG A 111 -13.34 -22.92 2.28
C ARG A 111 -13.29 -23.38 3.74
N GLU A 112 -12.60 -24.47 4.01
CA GLU A 112 -12.45 -25.06 5.36
C GLU A 112 -11.17 -24.58 6.04
N LEU A 113 -10.29 -23.89 5.32
CA LEU A 113 -9.02 -23.39 5.83
C LEU A 113 -9.24 -22.23 6.81
N SER A 114 -8.27 -22.03 7.71
CA SER A 114 -8.20 -20.80 8.49
C SER A 114 -8.14 -19.55 7.60
N GLU A 115 -8.66 -18.42 8.08
CA GLU A 115 -8.65 -17.16 7.32
C GLU A 115 -7.23 -16.77 6.89
N GLY A 116 -6.24 -16.93 7.78
CA GLY A 116 -4.83 -16.69 7.46
C GLY A 116 -4.34 -17.54 6.30
N THR A 117 -4.59 -18.85 6.32
CA THR A 117 -4.18 -19.73 5.21
C THR A 117 -4.93 -19.42 3.90
N GLN A 118 -6.19 -18.99 3.96
CA GLN A 118 -6.92 -18.54 2.76
C GLN A 118 -6.25 -17.29 2.17
N ILE A 119 -5.86 -16.33 3.00
CA ILE A 119 -5.13 -15.13 2.59
C ILE A 119 -3.75 -15.49 2.04
N GLU A 120 -3.01 -16.39 2.67
CA GLU A 120 -1.73 -16.85 2.15
C GLU A 120 -1.87 -17.50 0.77
N LEU A 121 -2.88 -18.34 0.58
CA LEU A 121 -3.18 -18.94 -0.72
C LEU A 121 -3.54 -17.88 -1.76
N LEU A 122 -4.23 -16.80 -1.37
CA LEU A 122 -4.57 -15.67 -2.23
C LEU A 122 -3.32 -14.89 -2.67
N ILE A 123 -2.41 -14.60 -1.74
CA ILE A 123 -1.12 -13.97 -1.99
C ILE A 123 -0.32 -14.82 -2.98
N VAL A 124 -0.24 -16.13 -2.76
CA VAL A 124 0.45 -17.06 -3.65
C VAL A 124 -0.17 -17.05 -5.06
N ALA A 125 -1.50 -17.06 -5.15
CA ALA A 125 -2.23 -17.02 -6.41
C ALA A 125 -2.03 -15.71 -7.18
N ALA A 126 -1.94 -14.57 -6.48
CA ALA A 126 -1.61 -13.29 -7.09
C ALA A 126 -0.17 -13.28 -7.64
N GLY A 127 0.79 -13.80 -6.87
CA GLY A 127 2.17 -13.98 -7.35
C GLY A 127 2.24 -14.88 -8.59
N ALA A 128 1.55 -16.03 -8.58
CA ALA A 128 1.50 -16.92 -9.74
C ALA A 128 0.91 -16.25 -11.00
N ARG A 129 -0.03 -15.31 -10.83
CA ARG A 129 -0.54 -14.48 -11.95
C ARG A 129 0.51 -13.49 -12.45
N ARG A 130 1.27 -12.86 -11.57
CA ARG A 130 2.39 -11.97 -11.94
C ARG A 130 3.46 -12.73 -12.73
N ASP A 131 3.81 -13.95 -12.33
CA ASP A 131 4.77 -14.81 -13.04
C ASP A 131 4.33 -15.11 -14.49
N MET A 132 3.02 -15.09 -14.75
CA MET A 132 2.44 -15.26 -16.09
C MET A 132 2.19 -13.94 -16.83
N GLY A 133 2.66 -12.80 -16.30
CA GLY A 133 2.44 -11.46 -16.85
C GLY A 133 1.01 -10.94 -16.69
N GLN A 134 0.18 -11.55 -15.85
CA GLN A 134 -1.22 -11.20 -15.63
C GLN A 134 -1.38 -10.21 -14.47
N THR A 135 -0.63 -9.10 -14.49
CA THR A 135 -0.54 -8.15 -13.36
C THR A 135 -1.90 -7.58 -12.94
N ALA A 136 -2.74 -7.18 -13.89
CA ALA A 136 -4.10 -6.68 -13.58
C ALA A 136 -4.97 -7.73 -12.85
N ALA A 137 -4.86 -9.00 -13.24
CA ALA A 137 -5.59 -10.08 -12.58
C ALA A 137 -4.99 -10.41 -11.20
N ALA A 138 -3.70 -10.19 -10.98
CA ALA A 138 -3.06 -10.31 -9.66
C ALA A 138 -3.61 -9.25 -8.69
N ILE A 139 -3.70 -7.99 -9.12
CA ILE A 139 -4.30 -6.90 -8.34
C ILE A 139 -5.75 -7.25 -7.96
N GLN A 140 -6.59 -7.59 -8.95
CA GLN A 140 -7.99 -7.98 -8.69
C GLN A 140 -8.12 -9.16 -7.71
N THR A 141 -7.14 -10.07 -7.70
CA THR A 141 -7.15 -11.21 -6.78
C THR A 141 -6.98 -10.75 -5.33
N LEU A 142 -6.18 -9.71 -5.09
CA LEU A 142 -5.85 -9.20 -3.76
C LEU A 142 -6.84 -8.12 -3.28
N GLU A 143 -7.68 -7.57 -4.16
CA GLU A 143 -8.77 -6.65 -3.83
C GLU A 143 -9.93 -7.38 -3.12
N VAL A 144 -9.65 -7.88 -1.92
CA VAL A 144 -10.62 -8.56 -1.06
C VAL A 144 -11.02 -7.69 0.15
N PRO A 145 -12.20 -7.92 0.76
CA PRO A 145 -12.62 -7.16 1.95
C PRO A 145 -11.62 -7.19 3.11
N GLU A 146 -10.82 -8.25 3.22
CA GLU A 146 -9.76 -8.42 4.22
C GLU A 146 -8.69 -7.33 4.17
N LEU A 147 -8.44 -6.75 2.99
CA LEU A 147 -7.41 -5.75 2.78
C LEU A 147 -7.61 -4.49 3.65
N THR A 148 -8.87 -4.13 3.90
CA THR A 148 -9.26 -2.95 4.69
C THR A 148 -9.73 -3.29 6.11
N LYS A 149 -9.65 -4.57 6.52
CA LYS A 149 -10.01 -4.97 7.89
C LYS A 149 -9.13 -4.26 8.92
N ARG A 150 -9.74 -3.90 10.04
CA ARG A 150 -9.07 -3.40 11.25
C ARG A 150 -8.85 -4.57 12.20
N THR A 151 -7.72 -5.27 12.03
CA THR A 151 -7.35 -6.43 12.84
C THR A 151 -5.85 -6.39 13.14
N ARG A 152 -5.41 -7.15 14.15
CA ARG A 152 -4.00 -7.42 14.47
C ARG A 152 -3.58 -8.82 14.01
N ALA A 153 -4.25 -9.35 13.00
CA ALA A 153 -3.91 -10.67 12.49
C ALA A 153 -2.56 -10.62 11.75
N GLU A 154 -1.71 -11.61 11.99
CA GLU A 154 -0.35 -11.70 11.46
C GLU A 154 -0.29 -11.69 9.91
N TRP A 155 -1.36 -12.11 9.24
CA TRP A 155 -1.44 -12.14 7.77
C TRP A 155 -1.73 -10.76 7.14
N LEU A 156 -2.19 -9.77 7.91
CA LEU A 156 -2.65 -8.49 7.36
C LEU A 156 -1.51 -7.63 6.77
N PRO A 157 -0.35 -7.47 7.44
CA PRO A 157 0.79 -6.77 6.85
C PRO A 157 1.19 -7.39 5.51
N ARG A 158 1.26 -8.72 5.46
CA ARG A 158 1.67 -9.48 4.27
C ARG A 158 0.69 -9.32 3.11
N LEU A 159 -0.62 -9.30 3.38
CA LEU A 159 -1.65 -9.04 2.37
C LEU A 159 -1.53 -7.63 1.77
N ARG A 160 -1.35 -6.62 2.62
CA ARG A 160 -1.21 -5.22 2.17
C ARG A 160 0.09 -5.01 1.40
N TYR A 161 1.18 -5.61 1.85
CA TYR A 161 2.46 -5.61 1.14
C TYR A 161 2.31 -6.24 -0.25
N ALA A 162 1.73 -7.44 -0.34
CA ALA A 162 1.54 -8.12 -1.62
C ALA A 162 0.67 -7.31 -2.59
N TYR A 163 -0.33 -6.59 -2.07
CA TYR A 163 -1.15 -5.70 -2.87
C TYR A 163 -0.37 -4.48 -3.38
N ALA A 164 0.42 -3.85 -2.50
CA ALA A 164 1.30 -2.74 -2.86
C ALA A 164 2.33 -3.13 -3.94
N ASP A 165 2.99 -4.27 -3.77
CA ASP A 165 3.96 -4.81 -4.73
C ASP A 165 3.30 -5.17 -6.09
N ALA A 166 2.04 -5.65 -6.08
CA ALA A 166 1.28 -5.86 -7.32
C ALA A 166 0.93 -4.54 -8.03
N LEU A 167 0.61 -3.47 -7.28
CA LEU A 167 0.36 -2.13 -7.81
C LEU A 167 1.63 -1.52 -8.41
N GLU A 168 2.75 -1.62 -7.69
CA GLU A 168 4.06 -1.14 -8.14
C GLU A 168 4.45 -1.81 -9.47
N ALA A 169 4.29 -3.14 -9.56
CA ALA A 169 4.56 -3.90 -10.78
C ALA A 169 3.64 -3.54 -11.95
N ALA A 170 2.50 -2.91 -11.70
CA ALA A 170 1.62 -2.36 -12.73
C ALA A 170 1.95 -0.91 -13.11
N GLY A 171 2.99 -0.32 -12.51
CA GLY A 171 3.35 1.09 -12.68
C GLY A 171 2.45 2.07 -11.92
N ARG A 172 1.61 1.58 -11.00
CA ARG A 172 0.73 2.42 -10.15
C ARG A 172 1.47 2.83 -8.89
N THR A 173 2.57 3.58 -9.04
CA THR A 173 3.52 3.88 -7.96
C THR A 173 2.88 4.67 -6.80
N GLU A 174 2.05 5.67 -7.10
CA GLU A 174 1.35 6.46 -6.07
C GLU A 174 0.43 5.59 -5.21
N ASP A 175 -0.37 4.73 -5.84
CA ASP A 175 -1.23 3.78 -5.13
C ASP A 175 -0.38 2.79 -4.32
N ALA A 176 0.71 2.27 -4.91
CA ALA A 176 1.60 1.34 -4.24
C ALA A 176 2.18 1.95 -2.97
N LEU A 177 2.63 3.21 -3.02
CA LEU A 177 3.18 3.93 -1.88
C LEU A 177 2.18 4.05 -0.72
N ILE A 178 0.93 4.43 -1.02
CA ILE A 178 -0.15 4.47 -0.03
C ILE A 178 -0.31 3.11 0.65
N TRP A 179 -0.24 2.01 -0.10
CA TRP A 179 -0.42 0.67 0.44
C TRP A 179 0.80 0.13 1.17
N PHE A 180 2.03 0.49 0.78
CA PHE A 180 3.23 0.18 1.55
C PHE A 180 3.19 0.87 2.92
N HIS A 181 2.83 2.16 2.99
CA HIS A 181 2.62 2.85 4.28
C HIS A 181 1.54 2.19 5.14
N ARG A 182 0.43 1.75 4.52
CA ARG A 182 -0.62 0.99 5.24
C ARG A 182 -0.18 -0.39 5.70
N ALA A 183 0.75 -1.03 5.00
CA ALA A 183 1.36 -2.28 5.41
C ALA A 183 2.30 -2.04 6.59
N ALA A 184 3.21 -1.06 6.48
CA ALA A 184 4.14 -0.65 7.53
C ALA A 184 3.41 -0.27 8.82
N GLY A 185 2.30 0.48 8.74
CA GLY A 185 1.53 0.88 9.91
C GLY A 185 0.86 -0.27 10.69
N VAL A 186 0.83 -1.49 10.15
CA VAL A 186 0.38 -2.70 10.87
C VAL A 186 1.48 -3.75 11.05
N ASP A 187 2.67 -3.52 10.49
CA ASP A 187 3.84 -4.39 10.56
C ASP A 187 4.72 -4.02 11.75
N GLY A 188 4.20 -4.22 12.97
CA GLY A 188 4.87 -3.76 14.20
C GLY A 188 6.25 -4.36 14.44
N ASP A 189 6.51 -5.55 13.88
CA ASP A 189 7.79 -6.25 14.00
C ASP A 189 8.70 -6.08 12.77
N GLY A 190 8.26 -5.30 11.76
CA GLY A 190 9.03 -5.02 10.54
C GLY A 190 9.27 -6.25 9.65
N VAL A 191 8.44 -7.30 9.76
CA VAL A 191 8.68 -8.60 9.10
C VAL A 191 8.54 -8.50 7.58
N THR A 192 7.73 -7.59 7.07
CA THR A 192 7.46 -7.47 5.63
C THR A 192 8.45 -6.57 4.89
N GLY A 193 9.17 -5.71 5.61
CA GLY A 193 10.04 -4.70 5.00
C GLY A 193 9.27 -3.59 4.27
N ALA A 194 8.00 -3.35 4.66
CA ALA A 194 7.12 -2.39 3.97
C ALA A 194 7.61 -0.94 4.11
N ALA A 195 8.17 -0.58 5.26
CA ALA A 195 8.67 0.76 5.53
C ALA A 195 9.90 1.07 4.65
N GLU A 196 10.84 0.13 4.56
CA GLU A 196 12.02 0.25 3.71
C GLU A 196 11.63 0.35 2.24
N ARG A 197 10.60 -0.41 1.84
CA ARG A 197 10.09 -0.37 0.46
C ARG A 197 9.42 0.97 0.12
N ALA A 198 8.66 1.55 1.05
CA ALA A 198 8.03 2.85 0.88
C ALA A 198 9.08 3.96 0.72
N ALA A 199 10.05 4.04 1.63
CA ALA A 199 11.06 5.10 1.57
C ALA A 199 11.91 5.01 0.30
N ARG A 200 12.26 3.80 -0.15
CA ARG A 200 12.97 3.62 -1.45
C ARG A 200 12.17 4.17 -2.63
N LEU A 201 10.84 4.03 -2.63
CA LEU A 201 10.00 4.58 -3.68
C LEU A 201 9.87 6.10 -3.59
N GLU A 202 10.04 6.68 -2.41
CA GLU A 202 10.12 8.12 -2.16
C GLU A 202 11.52 8.70 -2.45
N GLY A 203 12.49 7.86 -2.82
CA GLY A 203 13.87 8.27 -3.10
C GLY A 203 14.75 8.41 -1.85
N LEU A 204 14.30 7.92 -0.70
CA LEU A 204 15.07 7.87 0.53
C LEU A 204 15.92 6.58 0.56
N GLU A 205 17.21 6.70 0.82
CA GLU A 205 18.13 5.57 1.01
C GLU A 205 18.39 5.39 2.51
N PHE A 206 18.08 4.21 3.04
CA PHE A 206 18.47 3.85 4.41
C PHE A 206 19.95 3.51 4.42
N THR A 207 20.77 4.37 5.03
CA THR A 207 22.14 4.01 5.41
C THR A 207 22.08 3.28 6.75
N ASP A 208 22.57 2.05 6.77
CA ASP A 208 22.81 1.35 8.03
C ASP A 208 23.86 2.14 8.81
N LEU A 209 23.45 2.82 9.89
CA LEU A 209 24.30 3.69 10.72
C LEU A 209 25.45 2.95 11.44
N ASP A 210 25.68 1.67 11.13
CA ASP A 210 26.57 0.77 11.86
C ASP A 210 27.79 0.25 11.04
N GLU A 211 27.96 0.57 9.74
CA GLU A 211 29.09 0.04 8.95
C GLU A 211 30.07 1.05 8.31
N ASP A 212 29.79 2.33 8.31
CA ASP A 212 30.83 3.35 8.19
C ASP A 212 30.32 4.61 8.84
N ASP A 213 31.18 5.27 9.60
CA ASP A 213 31.02 6.63 10.09
C ASP A 213 31.10 7.53 8.83
N THR A 214 30.11 7.42 7.94
CA THR A 214 29.90 8.40 6.89
C THR A 214 29.54 9.66 7.64
N VAL A 215 30.57 10.46 7.90
CA VAL A 215 30.46 11.90 7.96
C VAL A 215 29.53 12.24 6.81
N VAL A 216 28.28 12.53 7.13
CA VAL A 216 27.42 13.28 6.23
C VAL A 216 28.29 14.50 5.95
N ASP A 217 28.77 14.62 4.71
CA ASP A 217 29.49 15.83 4.32
C ASP A 217 28.51 16.96 4.65
N ASP A 218 28.87 17.80 5.62
CA ASP A 218 28.01 18.86 6.19
C ASP A 218 27.50 19.83 5.10
N GLU A 219 27.96 19.69 3.85
CA GLU A 219 27.44 20.38 2.66
C GLU A 219 25.99 20.00 2.30
N TYR A 220 25.38 18.94 2.84
CA TYR A 220 23.96 18.62 2.60
C TYR A 220 22.98 19.23 3.62
N PHE A 221 23.45 19.76 4.75
CA PHE A 221 22.61 20.43 5.75
C PHE A 221 22.53 21.95 5.58
N GLU A 222 23.21 22.54 4.58
CA GLU A 222 23.02 23.95 4.23
C GLU A 222 21.64 24.22 3.57
N GLN A 223 20.81 23.19 3.32
CA GLN A 223 19.48 23.35 2.73
C GLN A 223 18.32 23.35 3.74
N GLU A 224 18.54 23.02 5.02
CA GLU A 224 17.49 23.15 6.04
C GLU A 224 17.33 24.59 6.55
N ASP A 225 18.41 25.39 6.54
CA ASP A 225 18.32 26.83 6.84
C ASP A 225 17.58 27.60 5.73
N ASP A 226 17.67 27.16 4.47
CA ASP A 226 16.93 27.75 3.34
C ASP A 226 15.43 27.40 3.35
N LEU A 227 15.02 26.31 4.01
CA LEU A 227 13.61 25.90 4.09
C LEU A 227 12.87 26.57 5.25
N ALA A 228 13.55 26.85 6.37
CA ALA A 228 13.01 27.66 7.44
C ALA A 228 12.78 29.11 7.00
N GLU A 229 13.70 29.69 6.22
CA GLU A 229 13.50 31.02 5.62
C GLU A 229 12.40 31.02 4.53
N GLN A 230 12.13 29.87 3.88
CA GLN A 230 11.02 29.74 2.91
C GLN A 230 9.66 29.50 3.55
N GLU A 231 9.58 28.86 4.71
CA GLU A 231 8.35 28.72 5.49
C GLU A 231 7.94 30.08 6.07
N ASP A 232 8.89 30.83 6.64
CA ASP A 232 8.65 32.21 7.09
C ASP A 232 8.23 33.13 5.93
N ALA A 233 8.84 32.97 4.74
CA ALA A 233 8.45 33.74 3.55
C ALA A 233 7.11 33.31 2.95
N ALA A 234 6.69 32.05 3.13
CA ALA A 234 5.40 31.57 2.68
C ALA A 234 4.27 32.10 3.58
N ASP A 235 4.48 32.11 4.90
CA ASP A 235 3.56 32.70 5.86
C ASP A 235 3.41 34.22 5.62
N GLU A 236 4.51 34.95 5.36
CA GLU A 236 4.44 36.39 5.00
C GLU A 236 3.70 36.64 3.66
N LEU A 237 3.77 35.70 2.71
CA LEU A 237 3.05 35.80 1.44
C LEU A 237 1.57 35.42 1.56
N GLU A 238 1.22 34.51 2.47
CA GLU A 238 -0.17 34.16 2.80
C GLU A 238 -0.85 35.36 3.49
N ASP A 239 -0.20 35.95 4.49
CA ASP A 239 -0.68 37.17 5.15
C ASP A 239 -0.86 38.34 4.16
N ALA A 240 0.09 38.52 3.24
CA ALA A 240 0.00 39.55 2.20
C ALA A 240 -1.08 39.25 1.13
N ALA A 241 -1.39 37.98 0.89
CA ALA A 241 -2.47 37.59 -0.02
C ALA A 241 -3.84 37.87 0.60
N ASP A 242 -4.01 37.59 1.89
CA ASP A 242 -5.23 37.90 2.64
C ASP A 242 -5.47 39.42 2.68
N GLU A 243 -4.43 40.24 2.93
CA GLU A 243 -4.55 41.71 2.88
C GLU A 243 -4.93 42.24 1.49
N LEU A 244 -4.49 41.57 0.41
CA LEU A 244 -4.84 41.94 -0.97
C LEU A 244 -6.26 41.51 -1.34
N GLU A 245 -6.76 40.41 -0.79
CA GLU A 245 -8.15 39.97 -0.95
C GLU A 245 -9.09 40.96 -0.26
N ASP A 246 -8.81 41.33 0.99
CA ASP A 246 -9.57 42.35 1.73
C ASP A 246 -9.57 43.70 0.98
N ALA A 247 -8.42 44.12 0.43
CA ALA A 247 -8.34 45.37 -0.35
C ALA A 247 -9.07 45.28 -1.70
N ALA A 248 -9.19 44.10 -2.30
CA ALA A 248 -9.95 43.89 -3.53
C ALA A 248 -11.46 43.99 -3.27
N ASP A 249 -11.93 43.46 -2.14
CA ASP A 249 -13.32 43.58 -1.71
C ASP A 249 -13.70 45.05 -1.43
N GLU A 250 -12.82 45.82 -0.76
CA GLU A 250 -13.04 47.26 -0.55
C GLU A 250 -13.11 48.06 -1.88
N LEU A 251 -12.37 47.62 -2.91
CA LEU A 251 -12.39 48.26 -4.22
C LEU A 251 -13.65 47.90 -5.03
N ASP A 252 -14.20 46.69 -4.86
CA ASP A 252 -15.46 46.28 -5.47
C ASP A 252 -16.61 47.09 -4.88
N ASP A 253 -16.66 47.20 -3.54
CA ASP A 253 -17.64 48.05 -2.83
C ASP A 253 -17.55 49.53 -3.28
N ALA A 254 -16.33 50.05 -3.44
CA ALA A 254 -16.14 51.43 -3.91
C ALA A 254 -16.50 51.62 -5.40
N ALA A 255 -16.40 50.57 -6.22
CA ALA A 255 -16.81 50.61 -7.61
C ALA A 255 -18.35 50.64 -7.73
N ASP A 256 -19.04 49.86 -6.90
CA ASP A 256 -20.51 49.88 -6.80
C ASP A 256 -21.02 51.27 -6.37
N GLU A 257 -20.39 51.90 -5.38
CA GLU A 257 -20.74 53.28 -4.97
C GLU A 257 -20.53 54.32 -6.09
N LEU A 258 -19.55 54.10 -6.97
CA LEU A 258 -19.30 54.99 -8.12
C LEU A 258 -20.30 54.78 -9.26
N ASP A 259 -20.77 53.56 -9.47
CA ASP A 259 -21.82 53.24 -10.46
C ASP A 259 -23.14 53.89 -10.03
N ASP A 260 -23.51 53.73 -8.75
CA ASP A 260 -24.68 54.38 -8.16
C ASP A 260 -24.61 55.92 -8.28
N ALA A 261 -23.43 56.50 -8.03
CA ALA A 261 -23.23 57.95 -8.17
C ALA A 261 -23.25 58.42 -9.64
N ALA A 262 -22.85 57.56 -10.59
CA ALA A 262 -22.89 57.87 -12.01
C ALA A 262 -24.34 57.85 -12.54
N ASP A 263 -25.15 56.89 -12.10
CA ASP A 263 -26.58 56.83 -12.41
C ASP A 263 -27.31 58.08 -11.88
N GLU A 264 -27.02 58.51 -10.65
CA GLU A 264 -27.58 59.77 -10.09
C GLU A 264 -27.15 61.02 -10.89
N GLN A 265 -25.94 61.03 -11.44
CA GLN A 265 -25.46 62.13 -12.30
C GLN A 265 -26.14 62.09 -13.67
N GLU A 266 -26.36 60.91 -14.26
CA GLU A 266 -27.05 60.77 -15.55
C GLU A 266 -28.51 61.24 -15.44
N ASP A 267 -29.21 60.87 -14.38
CA ASP A 267 -30.56 61.35 -14.08
C ASP A 267 -30.59 62.88 -13.89
N ALA A 268 -29.62 63.45 -13.17
CA ALA A 268 -29.53 64.90 -12.98
C ALA A 268 -29.20 65.65 -14.28
N VAL A 269 -28.41 65.07 -15.18
CA VAL A 269 -28.10 65.65 -16.50
C VAL A 269 -29.33 65.57 -17.42
N ALA A 270 -30.09 64.48 -17.38
CA ALA A 270 -31.33 64.33 -18.13
C ALA A 270 -32.39 65.38 -17.69
N GLU A 271 -32.54 65.63 -16.38
CA GLU A 271 -33.42 66.69 -15.86
C GLU A 271 -32.98 68.10 -16.30
N LEU A 272 -31.67 68.34 -16.42
CA LEU A 272 -31.12 69.62 -16.90
C LEU A 272 -31.27 69.81 -18.42
N GLU A 273 -31.17 68.75 -19.22
CA GLU A 273 -31.44 68.80 -20.67
C GLU A 273 -32.93 69.03 -20.95
N GLU A 274 -33.84 68.40 -20.19
CA GLU A 274 -35.28 68.64 -20.29
C GLU A 274 -35.63 70.10 -19.93
N ALA A 275 -34.99 70.67 -18.90
CA ALA A 275 -35.13 72.08 -18.54
C ALA A 275 -34.54 73.05 -19.57
N ALA A 276 -33.56 72.62 -20.37
CA ALA A 276 -32.97 73.43 -21.44
C ALA A 276 -33.83 73.44 -22.72
N ASP A 277 -34.55 72.34 -23.02
CA ASP A 277 -35.46 72.24 -24.18
C ASP A 277 -36.74 73.08 -23.98
N GLU A 278 -37.22 73.25 -22.73
CA GLU A 278 -38.32 74.17 -22.41
C GLU A 278 -37.93 75.67 -22.49
N GLY A 279 -36.64 75.99 -22.61
CA GLY A 279 -36.10 77.36 -22.61
C GLY A 279 -35.91 78.02 -23.99
N LEU A 280 -36.11 77.29 -25.09
CA LEU A 280 -35.86 77.76 -26.47
C LEU A 280 -37.16 78.05 -27.22
N VAL A 281 -38.00 78.93 -26.67
CA VAL A 281 -39.05 79.61 -27.44
C VAL A 281 -38.51 80.93 -28.00
N ASP A 282 -37.99 80.80 -29.21
CA ASP A 282 -37.95 81.75 -30.33
C ASP A 282 -38.20 83.24 -30.03
N THR A 283 -37.12 84.02 -30.11
CA THR A 283 -37.16 85.49 -30.25
C THR A 283 -37.82 85.88 -31.58
N PRO A 284 -38.87 86.73 -31.62
CA PRO A 284 -39.47 87.10 -32.88
C PRO A 284 -38.59 88.10 -33.64
N ALA A 285 -38.22 87.73 -34.87
CA ALA A 285 -37.59 88.60 -35.86
C ALA A 285 -38.60 89.60 -36.45
N GLU A 286 -38.07 90.77 -36.79
CA GLU A 286 -38.74 91.98 -37.28
C GLU A 286 -39.43 91.85 -38.65
N ASP A 287 -40.40 92.76 -38.82
CA ASP A 287 -40.84 93.45 -40.05
C ASP A 287 -41.29 92.63 -41.28
N ASP A 288 -42.52 92.87 -41.76
CA ASP A 288 -42.79 93.94 -42.73
C ASP A 288 -44.30 93.97 -43.06
N LYS A 289 -44.75 95.13 -43.55
CA LYS A 289 -46.12 95.63 -43.73
C LYS A 289 -46.84 95.07 -44.99
N PRO A 290 -47.79 95.79 -45.64
CA PRO A 290 -49.23 95.77 -45.40
C PRO A 290 -50.03 95.52 -46.72
N GLU A 291 -51.36 95.73 -46.64
CA GLU A 291 -52.31 95.96 -47.77
C GLU A 291 -52.57 94.73 -48.67
N GLU A 292 -53.79 94.40 -49.11
CA GLU A 292 -55.01 95.17 -49.36
C GLU A 292 -56.22 94.21 -49.33
#